data_AF-A0A9X2N9J3-F1
#
_entry.id   AF-A0A9X2N9J3-F1
#
_cell.length_a   1.000
_cell.length_b   1.000
_cell.length_c   1.000
_cell.angle_alpha   90.00
_cell.angle_beta   90.00
_cell.angle_gamma   90.00
#
_symmetry.space_group_name_H-M   'P 1'
#
loop_
_entity.id
_entity.type
_entity.pdbx_description
1 polymer ?
#
loop_
_entity_poly.entity_id
_entity_poly.type
_entity_poly.pdbx_seq_one_letter_code
_entity_poly.pdbx_strand_id
1 'polypeptide(L)'
;MSGFHADPAALDALALRLEDAAAEYAAVDLAPAGDLGPPSVSSALTALTAEWSGRIRAVETDFTAAATSVRAAAKVYRGADTAAAEDLGRADG
;
A
#
# COMPACT_ATOMS: atom_id res chain seq x y z
N MET A 1 -21.15 3.64 25.20
CA MET A 1 -19.92 2.95 24.79
C MET A 1 -19.54 3.51 23.43
N SER A 2 -18.65 4.51 23.34
CA SER A 2 -18.21 5.03 22.04
C SER A 2 -17.24 4.01 21.44
N GLY A 3 -17.78 3.05 20.69
CA GLY A 3 -16.97 2.06 19.98
C GLY A 3 -16.01 2.76 19.02
N PHE A 4 -14.92 2.07 18.69
CA PHE A 4 -13.95 2.54 17.70
C PHE A 4 -14.66 2.69 16.33
N HIS A 5 -14.98 3.93 15.95
CA HIS A 5 -15.61 4.23 14.67
C HIS A 5 -14.51 4.71 13.72
N ALA A 6 -14.07 3.82 12.84
CA ALA A 6 -13.21 4.23 11.75
C ALA A 6 -14.08 4.91 10.69
N ASP A 7 -13.67 6.11 10.25
CA ASP A 7 -14.30 6.80 9.12
C ASP A 7 -13.91 6.10 7.80
N PRO A 8 -14.85 5.48 7.06
CA PRO A 8 -14.54 4.81 5.82
C PRO A 8 -13.93 5.72 4.75
N ALA A 9 -14.28 7.01 4.73
CA ALA A 9 -13.71 7.96 3.77
C ALA A 9 -12.23 8.24 4.08
N ALA A 10 -11.88 8.36 5.37
CA ALA A 10 -10.49 8.47 5.79
C ALA A 10 -9.66 7.22 5.46
N LEU A 11 -10.26 6.02 5.56
CA LEU A 11 -9.63 4.78 5.14
C LEU A 11 -9.41 4.73 3.61
N ASP A 12 -10.40 5.13 2.81
CA ASP A 12 -10.24 5.20 1.35
C ASP A 12 -9.13 6.19 0.95
N ALA A 13 -9.04 7.35 1.62
CA ALA A 13 -7.97 8.32 1.41
C ALA A 13 -6.59 7.76 1.79
N LEU A 14 -6.50 6.98 2.88
CA LEU A 14 -5.26 6.30 3.26
C LEU A 14 -4.87 5.25 2.21
N ALA A 15 -5.82 4.47 1.70
CA ALA A 15 -5.55 3.47 0.66
C ALA A 15 -4.97 4.12 -0.60
N LEU A 16 -5.50 5.26 -1.04
CA LEU A 16 -4.95 6.01 -2.18
C LEU A 16 -3.50 6.46 -1.94
N ARG A 17 -3.20 7.01 -0.75
CA ARG A 17 -1.82 7.41 -0.41
C ARG A 17 -0.83 6.24 -0.41
N LEU A 18 -1.29 5.05 -0.01
CA LEU A 18 -0.47 3.84 -0.03
C LEU A 18 -0.20 3.38 -1.48
N GLU A 19 -1.17 3.54 -2.39
CA GLU A 19 -0.95 3.27 -3.81
C GLU A 19 -0.03 4.28 -4.47
N ASP A 20 -0.18 5.56 -4.15
CA ASP A 20 0.74 6.61 -4.62
C ASP A 20 2.17 6.28 -4.16
N ALA A 21 2.35 5.90 -2.89
CA ALA A 21 3.63 5.44 -2.39
C ALA A 21 4.13 4.20 -3.14
N ALA A 22 3.30 3.18 -3.35
CA ALA A 22 3.69 2.01 -4.14
C ALA A 22 4.16 2.40 -5.55
N ALA A 23 3.47 3.32 -6.21
CA ALA A 23 3.84 3.82 -7.53
C ALA A 23 5.19 4.56 -7.52
N GLU A 24 5.50 5.31 -6.46
CA GLU A 24 6.82 5.93 -6.28
C GLU A 24 7.95 4.89 -6.20
N TYR A 25 7.75 3.79 -5.45
CA TYR A 25 8.73 2.70 -5.38
C TYR A 25 8.84 1.92 -6.70
N ALA A 26 7.72 1.69 -7.40
CA ALA A 26 7.69 1.03 -8.70
C ALA A 26 8.46 1.81 -9.78
N ALA A 27 8.55 3.14 -9.65
CA ALA A 27 9.25 4.02 -10.57
C ALA A 27 10.77 4.05 -10.37
N VAL A 28 11.31 3.44 -9.30
CA VAL A 28 12.74 3.45 -9.02
C VAL A 28 13.48 2.50 -9.97
N ASP A 29 14.35 3.06 -10.81
CA ASP A 29 15.29 2.31 -11.64
C ASP A 29 16.70 2.42 -11.06
N LEU A 30 17.28 1.28 -10.70
CA LEU A 30 18.66 1.19 -10.21
C LEU A 30 19.62 0.66 -11.27
N ALA A 31 19.18 0.51 -12.53
CA ALA A 31 20.05 0.06 -13.60
C ALA A 31 21.31 0.95 -13.71
N PRO A 32 22.51 0.36 -13.78
CA PRO A 32 23.72 1.13 -13.88
C PRO A 32 23.79 1.90 -15.20
N ALA A 33 24.09 3.19 -15.12
CA ALA A 33 24.34 4.02 -16.29
C ALA A 33 25.85 4.10 -16.58
N GLY A 34 26.31 3.34 -17.58
CA GLY A 34 27.67 3.46 -18.11
C GLY A 34 28.68 2.43 -17.58
N ASP A 35 29.97 2.72 -17.81
CA ASP A 35 31.08 1.86 -17.40
C ASP A 35 31.31 1.95 -15.88
N LEU A 36 31.16 0.81 -15.21
CA LEU A 36 31.33 0.65 -13.76
C LEU A 36 32.79 0.34 -13.37
N GLY A 37 33.71 0.37 -14.33
CA GLY A 37 35.13 0.12 -14.13
C GLY A 37 35.47 -1.37 -14.20
N PRO A 38 36.52 -1.82 -13.49
CA PRO A 38 37.02 -3.19 -13.60
C PRO A 38 35.95 -4.26 -13.36
N PRO A 39 36.05 -5.45 -13.98
CA PRO A 39 35.02 -6.48 -13.90
C PRO A 39 34.61 -6.88 -12.48
N SER A 40 35.55 -6.92 -11.54
CA SER A 40 35.27 -7.22 -10.13
C SER A 40 34.41 -6.15 -9.46
N VAL A 41 34.64 -4.87 -9.78
CA VAL A 41 33.86 -3.73 -9.27
C VAL A 41 32.48 -3.74 -9.91
N SER A 42 32.41 -3.88 -11.23
CA SER A 42 31.14 -4.00 -11.97
C SER A 42 30.28 -5.15 -11.43
N SER A 43 30.88 -6.31 -11.13
CA SER A 43 30.15 -7.46 -10.57
C SER A 43 29.61 -7.19 -9.17
N ALA A 44 30.41 -6.55 -8.30
CA ALA A 44 29.99 -6.21 -6.95
C ALA A 44 28.84 -5.18 -6.96
N LEU A 45 28.93 -4.16 -7.83
CA LEU A 45 27.87 -3.17 -8.00
C LEU A 45 26.61 -3.78 -8.59
N THR A 46 26.73 -4.70 -9.55
CA THR A 46 25.57 -5.43 -10.09
C THR A 46 24.85 -6.24 -9.02
N ALA A 47 25.59 -6.94 -8.16
CA ALA A 47 25.00 -7.70 -7.05
C ALA A 47 24.28 -6.78 -6.05
N LEU A 48 24.91 -5.65 -5.70
CA LEU A 48 24.32 -4.65 -4.80
C LEU A 48 23.05 -4.03 -5.40
N THR A 49 23.08 -3.64 -6.66
CA THR A 49 21.91 -3.12 -7.39
C THR A 49 20.78 -4.14 -7.43
N ALA A 50 21.09 -5.41 -7.69
CA ALA A 50 20.09 -6.47 -7.71
C ALA A 50 19.42 -6.66 -6.33
N GLU A 51 20.22 -6.65 -5.25
CA GLU A 51 19.70 -6.74 -3.89
C GLU A 51 18.77 -5.57 -3.55
N TRP A 52 19.20 -4.33 -3.82
CA TRP A 52 18.38 -3.15 -3.56
C TRP A 52 17.13 -3.08 -4.42
N SER A 53 17.22 -3.49 -5.69
CA SER A 53 16.06 -3.61 -6.58
C SER A 53 15.04 -4.60 -6.02
N GLY A 54 15.51 -5.72 -5.48
CA GLY A 54 14.65 -6.70 -4.82
C GLY A 54 13.96 -6.14 -3.58
N ARG A 55 14.68 -5.41 -2.73
CA ARG A 55 14.12 -4.78 -1.52
C ARG A 55 13.09 -3.69 -1.86
N ILE A 56 13.35 -2.87 -2.87
CA ILE A 56 12.42 -1.82 -3.33
C ILE A 56 11.12 -2.43 -3.83
N ARG A 57 11.19 -3.50 -4.64
CA ARG A 57 10.00 -4.23 -5.09
C ARG A 57 9.22 -4.88 -3.95
N ALA A 58 9.91 -5.35 -2.91
CA ALA A 58 9.24 -5.87 -1.72
C ALA A 58 8.44 -4.76 -1.02
N VAL A 59 9.01 -3.56 -0.87
CA VAL A 59 8.32 -2.41 -0.27
C VAL A 59 7.12 -1.96 -1.12
N GLU A 60 7.26 -1.89 -2.44
CA GLU A 60 6.15 -1.66 -3.38
C GLU A 60 5.00 -2.66 -3.15
N THR A 61 5.34 -3.94 -3.05
CA THR A 61 4.36 -5.02 -2.83
C THR A 61 3.66 -4.86 -1.49
N ASP A 62 4.40 -4.53 -0.43
CA ASP A 62 3.85 -4.32 0.92
C ASP A 62 2.88 -3.14 0.95
N PHE A 63 3.20 -2.02 0.28
CA PHE A 63 2.30 -0.87 0.17
C PHE A 63 1.02 -1.22 -0.60
N THR A 64 1.13 -1.96 -1.70
CA THR A 64 -0.03 -2.43 -2.49
C THR A 64 -0.94 -3.35 -1.67
N ALA A 65 -0.34 -4.27 -0.90
CA ALA A 65 -1.08 -5.17 -0.02
C ALA A 65 -1.76 -4.42 1.12
N ALA A 66 -1.08 -3.41 1.70
CA ALA A 66 -1.64 -2.55 2.73
C ALA A 66 -2.83 -1.74 2.19
N ALA A 67 -2.71 -1.13 1.02
CA ALA A 67 -3.80 -0.39 0.37
C ALA A 67 -5.05 -1.27 0.18
N THR A 68 -4.84 -2.50 -0.32
CA THR A 68 -5.90 -3.50 -0.49
C THR A 68 -6.59 -3.83 0.83
N SER A 69 -5.81 -4.05 1.89
CA SER A 69 -6.33 -4.37 3.22
C SER A 69 -7.14 -3.20 3.82
N VAL A 70 -6.66 -1.96 3.64
CA VAL A 70 -7.37 -0.76 4.10
C VAL A 70 -8.71 -0.59 3.38
N ARG A 71 -8.77 -0.82 2.06
CA ARG A 71 -10.05 -0.80 1.33
C ARG A 71 -11.01 -1.87 1.78
N ALA A 72 -10.50 -3.07 2.07
CA ALA A 72 -11.33 -4.13 2.61
C ALA A 72 -11.92 -3.72 3.96
N ALA A 73 -11.14 -3.09 4.83
CA ALA A 73 -11.63 -2.54 6.10
C ALA A 73 -12.68 -1.44 5.88
N ALA A 74 -12.44 -0.47 4.98
CA ALA A 74 -13.41 0.57 4.65
C ALA A 74 -14.75 0.00 4.20
N LYS A 75 -14.73 -1.06 3.37
CA LYS A 75 -15.92 -1.79 2.92
C LYS A 75 -16.67 -2.45 4.09
N VAL A 76 -15.95 -3.06 5.02
CA VAL A 76 -16.55 -3.70 6.21
C VAL A 76 -17.25 -2.64 7.07
N TYR A 77 -16.61 -1.50 7.33
CA TYR A 77 -17.23 -0.42 8.12
C TYR A 77 -18.48 0.16 7.44
N ARG A 78 -18.44 0.45 6.13
CA ARG A 78 -19.65 0.90 5.41
C ARG A 78 -20.80 -0.10 5.49
N GLY A 79 -20.48 -1.40 5.41
CA GLY A 79 -21.48 -2.46 5.56
C GLY A 79 -22.11 -2.49 6.95
N ALA A 80 -21.30 -2.32 8.00
CA ALA A 80 -21.78 -2.23 9.37
C ALA A 80 -22.67 -0.99 9.60
N ASP A 81 -22.27 0.17 9.06
CA ASP A 81 -23.04 1.42 9.17
C ASP A 81 -24.40 1.31 8.48
N THR A 82 -24.43 0.67 7.31
CA THR A 82 -25.67 0.43 6.55
C THR A 82 -26.61 -0.49 7.33
N ALA A 83 -26.10 -1.60 7.87
CA ALA A 83 -26.90 -2.53 8.68
C ALA A 83 -27.46 -1.85 9.94
N ALA A 84 -26.65 -1.04 10.63
CA ALA A 84 -27.09 -0.29 11.80
C ALA A 84 -28.19 0.71 11.47
N ALA A 85 -28.09 1.41 10.32
CA ALA A 85 -29.12 2.35 9.87
C ALA A 85 -30.44 1.64 9.51
N GLU A 86 -30.38 0.48 8.87
CA GLU A 86 -31.57 -0.34 8.55
C GLU A 86 -32.27 -0.85 9.81
N ASP A 87 -31.52 -1.29 10.82
CA ASP A 87 -32.08 -1.77 12.08
C ASP A 87 -32.76 -0.65 12.88
N LEU A 88 -32.18 0.55 12.91
CA LEU A 88 -32.81 1.73 13.50
C LEU A 88 -34.10 2.12 12.78
N GLY A 89 -34.09 2.14 11.44
CA GLY A 89 -35.29 2.45 10.66
C GLY A 89 -36.43 1.44 10.84
N ARG A 90 -36.12 0.19 11.16
CA ARG A 90 -37.12 -0.85 11.50
C ARG A 90 -37.63 -0.74 12.93
N ALA A 91 -36.83 -0.23 13.86
CA ALA A 91 -37.24 -0.07 15.25
C ALA A 91 -38.18 1.14 15.47
N ASP A 92 -38.04 2.18 14.63
CA ASP A 92 -38.80 3.43 14.73
C ASP A 92 -40.11 3.45 13.88
N GLY A 93 -40.37 2.41 13.07
CA GLY A 93 -41.55 2.29 12.19
C GLY A 93 -42.48 1.15 12.57
#